data_AF-A0A836VZI2-F1
#
_entry.id   AF-A0A836VZI2-F1
#
_cell.length_a   1.000
_cell.length_b   1.000
_cell.length_c   1.000
_cell.angle_alpha   90.00
_cell.angle_beta   90.00
_cell.angle_gamma   90.00
#
_symmetry.space_group_name_H-M   'P 1'
#
loop_
_entity.id
_entity.type
_entity.pdbx_description
1 polymer ?
#
loop_
_entity_poly.entity_id
_entity_poly.type
_entity_poly.pdbx_seq_one_letter_code
_entity_poly.pdbx_strand_id
1 'polypeptide(L)' 'MNSRERLAATLNHREPDRMCVDFGATPVTGMHVSAVSRLRRAVLGDPNYR' A
#
# COMPACT_ATOMS: atom_id res chain seq x y z
N MET A 1 18.84 -3.87 -1.94
CA MET A 1 17.85 -4.06 -3.04
C MET A 1 17.86 -2.84 -3.94
N ASN A 2 17.61 -3.00 -5.24
CA ASN A 2 17.29 -1.87 -6.13
C ASN A 2 15.81 -1.45 -5.97
N SER A 3 15.39 -0.35 -6.62
CA SER A 3 14.02 0.18 -6.49
C SER A 3 12.95 -0.80 -6.94
N ARG A 4 13.20 -1.59 -7.99
CA ARG A 4 12.25 -2.58 -8.51
C ARG A 4 12.08 -3.75 -7.56
N GLU A 5 13.18 -4.27 -7.02
CA GLU A 5 13.18 -5.34 -6.02
C GLU A 5 12.45 -4.93 -4.74
N ARG A 6 12.68 -3.70 -4.28
CA ARG A 6 12.00 -3.14 -3.10
C ARG A 6 10.49 -3.06 -3.27
N LEU A 7 10.04 -2.59 -4.43
CA LEU A 7 8.62 -2.56 -4.78
C LEU A 7 8.03 -3.97 -4.78
N ALA A 8 8.72 -4.92 -5.41
CA ALA A 8 8.28 -6.31 -5.45
C ALA A 8 8.20 -6.93 -4.04
N ALA A 9 9.18 -6.70 -3.16
CA ALA A 9 9.14 -7.19 -1.78
C ALA A 9 7.94 -6.61 -1.01
N THR A 10 7.73 -5.30 -1.09
CA THR A 10 6.62 -4.59 -0.43
C THR A 10 5.25 -5.14 -0.88
N LEU A 11 5.04 -5.27 -2.19
CA LEU A 11 3.78 -5.78 -2.75
C LEU A 11 3.49 -7.25 -2.40
N ASN A 12 4.55 -8.03 -2.14
CA ASN A 12 4.43 -9.42 -1.70
C ASN A 12 4.41 -9.58 -0.18
N HIS A 13 4.23 -8.50 0.58
CA HIS A 13 4.21 -8.51 2.06
C HIS A 13 5.48 -9.10 2.68
N ARG A 14 6.65 -8.84 2.08
CA ARG A 14 7.98 -9.22 2.60
C ARG A 14 8.72 -7.97 3.05
N GLU A 15 9.56 -8.12 4.09
CA GLU A 15 10.37 -7.02 4.63
C GLU A 15 11.35 -6.48 3.55
N PRO A 16 11.22 -5.21 3.13
CA PRO A 16 12.17 -4.58 2.22
C PRO A 16 13.39 -4.01 2.97
N ASP A 17 14.45 -3.65 2.23
CA ASP A 17 15.63 -2.99 2.81
C ASP A 17 15.37 -1.56 3.34
N ARG A 18 14.26 -0.94 2.93
CA ARG A 18 13.71 0.35 3.41
C ARG A 18 12.32 0.57 2.84
N MET A 19 11.62 1.60 3.31
CA MET A 19 10.30 1.99 2.80
C MET A 19 10.33 2.25 1.27
N CYS A 20 9.36 1.69 0.55
CA CYS A 20 9.14 1.98 -0.87
C CYS A 20 8.36 3.29 -1.03
N VAL A 21 8.91 4.26 -1.75
CA VAL A 21 8.31 5.58 -1.98
C VAL A 21 8.30 5.90 -3.46
N ASP A 22 7.19 6.48 -3.95
CA ASP A 22 7.02 6.99 -5.31
C ASP A 22 6.88 8.52 -5.28
N PHE A 23 7.74 9.23 -6.02
CA PHE A 23 7.74 10.69 -6.13
C PHE A 23 7.10 11.20 -7.44
N GLY A 24 6.67 10.30 -8.33
CA GLY A 24 6.04 10.64 -9.62
C GLY A 24 4.53 10.85 -9.56
N ALA A 25 3.90 10.58 -8.42
CA ALA A 25 2.46 10.72 -8.22
C ALA A 25 2.06 12.14 -7.82
N THR A 26 0.76 12.46 -7.96
CA THR A 26 0.20 13.70 -7.41
C THR A 26 0.37 13.72 -5.88
N PRO A 27 0.88 14.83 -5.30
CA PRO A 27 1.00 14.94 -3.85
C PRO A 27 -0.37 14.86 -3.18
N VAL A 28 -0.63 13.79 -2.45
CA VAL A 28 -1.84 13.59 -1.66
C VAL A 28 -1.48 12.96 -0.32
N THR A 29 -2.24 13.30 0.72
CA THR A 29 -2.10 12.66 2.05
C THR A 29 -3.03 11.46 2.22
N GLY A 30 -3.93 11.22 1.25
CA GLY A 30 -4.90 10.13 1.25
C GLY A 30 -4.42 8.87 0.50
N MET A 31 -5.17 7.79 0.65
CA MET A 31 -5.02 6.56 -0.14
C MET A 31 -6.19 6.43 -1.12
N HIS A 32 -5.94 5.78 -2.27
CA HIS A 32 -7.00 5.50 -3.24
C HIS A 32 -8.14 4.68 -2.59
N VAL A 33 -9.40 5.07 -2.85
CA VAL A 33 -10.60 4.50 -2.19
C VAL A 33 -10.67 2.97 -2.31
N SER A 34 -10.29 2.40 -3.45
CA SER A 34 -10.26 0.95 -3.65
C SER A 34 -9.24 0.24 -2.76
N ALA A 35 -8.08 0.86 -2.51
CA ALA A 35 -7.06 0.31 -1.62
C ALA A 35 -7.54 0.34 -0.16
N VAL A 36 -8.11 1.46 0.29
CA VAL A 36 -8.70 1.59 1.63
C VAL A 36 -9.82 0.58 1.86
N SER A 37 -10.72 0.42 0.90
CA SER A 37 -11.83 -0.55 0.97
C SER A 37 -11.33 -1.98 1.13
N ARG A 38 -10.35 -2.41 0.31
CA ARG A 38 -9.75 -3.74 0.39
C ARG A 38 -9.02 -3.97 1.71
N LEU A 39 -8.25 -2.98 2.17
CA LEU A 39 -7.51 -3.06 3.42
C LEU A 39 -8.45 -3.19 4.63
N ARG A 40 -9.50 -2.37 4.70
CA ARG A 40 -10.50 -2.45 5.76
C ARG A 40 -11.18 -3.82 5.80
N ARG A 41 -11.59 -4.36 4.65
CA ARG A 41 -12.14 -5.71 4.59
C ARG A 41 -11.14 -6.77 5.08
N ALA A 42 -9.88 -6.67 4.68
CA ALA A 42 -8.86 -7.64 5.06
C ALA A 42 -8.48 -7.60 6.55
N VAL A 43 -8.48 -6.41 7.16
CA VAL A 43 -8.01 -6.23 8.56
C VAL A 43 -9.16 -6.21 9.56
N LEU A 44 -10.29 -5.59 9.22
CA LEU A 44 -11.41 -5.36 10.15
C LEU A 44 -12.58 -6.32 9.91
N GLY A 45 -12.65 -6.98 8.74
CA GLY A 45 -13.76 -7.87 8.39
C GLY A 45 -15.11 -7.17 8.18
N ASP A 46 -15.20 -5.85 8.37
CA ASP A 46 -16.45 -5.11 8.38
C ASP A 46 -16.84 -4.56 6.99
N PRO A 47 -17.98 -4.99 6.41
CA PRO A 47 -18.50 -4.44 5.16
C PRO A 47 -19.19 -3.07 5.29
N ASN A 48 -19.49 -2.60 6.51
CA ASN A 48 -20.35 -1.44 6.77
C ASN A 48 -19.58 -0.17 7.21
N TYR A 49 -18.35 0.03 6.76
CA TYR A 49 -17.49 1.16 7.20
C TYR A 49 -17.95 2.58 6.81
N ARG A 50 -19.17 2.75 6.30
CA ARG A 50 -19.72 4.03 5.83
C ARG A 50 -20.59 4.69 6.88
#